data_AF-A0A917MBA8-F1
#
_entry.id   AF-A0A917MBA8-F1
#
_cell.length_a   1.000
_cell.length_b   1.000
_cell.length_c   1.000
_cell.angle_alpha   90.00
_cell.angle_beta   90.00
_cell.angle_gamma   90.00
#
_symmetry.space_group_name_H-M   'P 1'
#
loop_
_entity.id
_entity.type
_entity.pdbx_description
1 polymer ?
#
loop_
_entity_poly.entity_id
_entity_poly.type
_entity_poly.pdbx_seq_one_letter_code
_entity_poly.pdbx_strand_id
1 'polypeptide(L)'
;MGINGELLFRLCVTLVERKLVDESLWPASGKIPVVFARNAIQAMIDRTAGEAFKDNLQYVCVVSDTLGSGYFQGASIEAGKLVAMFDLDTAGYLIIGEAMKALDEEEEFLGAGFYIALTRALRRQMLVYDHVTATWYNEQLHEMMIDDDPENRDGYEFPTVEEHTPPSVKIVEQWEDRKIRRFLRRHRNGPHKAWIEKLFTIQQLAHLRTTAVDLGQEYDGPPVPSVLIVFREQDAIQACWDEESPRYNEADNEPTCAVYFRPDDPKEFDGALRTMHIFLKLNIELAGLINMLNTWEEEQHARQRQHRTEPALRAA
;
A
#
# COMPACT_ATOMS: atom_id res chain seq x y z
N MET A 1 -12.75 10.70 -24.96
CA MET A 1 -14.19 10.61 -25.25
C MET A 1 -14.84 10.28 -23.93
N GLY A 2 -15.65 11.21 -23.45
CA GLY A 2 -15.68 11.56 -22.03
C GLY A 2 -16.77 10.88 -21.23
N ILE A 3 -16.51 10.84 -19.92
CA ILE A 3 -17.48 10.56 -18.87
C ILE A 3 -18.81 11.21 -19.21
N ASN A 4 -19.91 10.47 -19.05
CA ASN A 4 -21.27 10.95 -19.19
C ASN A 4 -21.41 12.29 -18.46
N GLY A 5 -21.50 13.37 -19.25
CA GLY A 5 -21.45 14.73 -18.74
C GLY A 5 -22.55 15.03 -17.73
N GLU A 6 -23.69 14.34 -17.81
CA GLU A 6 -24.77 14.46 -16.84
C GLU A 6 -24.37 13.85 -15.49
N LEU A 7 -23.81 12.64 -15.47
CA LEU A 7 -23.37 11.98 -14.23
C LEU A 7 -22.24 12.76 -13.55
N LEU A 8 -21.30 13.26 -14.34
CA LEU A 8 -20.21 14.08 -13.84
C LEU A 8 -20.70 15.42 -13.28
N PHE A 9 -21.69 16.04 -13.93
CA PHE A 9 -22.32 17.25 -13.41
C PHE A 9 -23.06 16.98 -12.10
N ARG A 10 -23.81 15.86 -12.00
CA ARG A 10 -24.44 15.43 -10.76
C ARG A 10 -23.43 15.25 -9.64
N LEU A 11 -22.27 14.63 -9.92
CA LEU A 11 -21.17 14.54 -8.95
C LEU A 11 -20.71 15.93 -8.48
N CYS A 12 -20.49 16.87 -9.40
CA CYS A 12 -20.08 18.24 -9.04
C CYS A 12 -21.11 18.90 -8.11
N VAL A 13 -22.40 18.78 -8.42
CA VAL A 13 -23.50 19.31 -7.58
C VAL A 13 -23.48 18.65 -6.21
N THR A 14 -23.45 17.32 -6.14
CA THR A 14 -23.43 16.55 -4.88
C THR A 14 -22.25 16.97 -3.99
N LEU A 15 -21.07 17.17 -4.56
CA LEU A 15 -19.86 17.60 -3.84
C LEU A 15 -20.05 18.97 -3.17
N VAL A 16 -20.73 19.91 -3.84
CA VAL A 16 -21.02 21.25 -3.30
C VAL A 16 -22.16 21.21 -2.28
N GLU A 17 -23.27 20.53 -2.59
CA GLU A 17 -24.43 20.43 -1.70
C GLU A 17 -24.08 19.78 -0.35
N ARG A 18 -23.18 18.80 -0.39
CA ARG A 18 -22.65 18.13 0.81
C ARG A 18 -21.53 18.90 1.51
N LYS A 19 -21.17 20.10 1.01
CA LYS A 19 -20.12 20.98 1.56
C LYS A 19 -18.75 20.29 1.63
N LEU A 20 -18.48 19.37 0.71
CA LEU A 20 -17.17 18.72 0.61
C LEU A 20 -16.17 19.63 -0.08
N VAL A 21 -16.64 20.47 -1.01
CA VAL A 21 -15.87 21.56 -1.62
C VAL A 21 -16.68 22.83 -1.70
N ASP A 22 -15.96 23.94 -1.80
CA ASP A 22 -16.53 25.29 -1.93
C ASP A 22 -16.91 25.59 -3.39
N GLU A 23 -18.01 26.31 -3.59
CA GLU A 23 -18.49 26.72 -4.91
C GLU A 23 -17.50 27.60 -5.68
N SER A 24 -16.60 28.30 -4.98
CA SER A 24 -15.53 29.11 -5.58
C SER A 24 -14.53 28.30 -6.40
N LEU A 25 -14.47 26.97 -6.21
CA LEU A 25 -13.67 26.07 -7.04
C LEU A 25 -14.21 25.95 -8.48
N TRP A 26 -15.49 26.28 -8.73
CA TRP A 26 -16.11 26.17 -10.04
C TRP A 26 -15.51 27.16 -11.06
N PRO A 27 -15.44 28.47 -10.78
CA PRO A 27 -14.69 29.41 -11.61
C PRO A 27 -13.22 29.04 -11.80
N ALA A 28 -12.53 28.60 -10.73
CA ALA A 28 -11.11 28.23 -10.78
C ALA A 28 -10.84 27.03 -11.69
N SER A 29 -11.81 26.14 -11.81
CA SER A 29 -11.78 24.97 -12.71
C SER A 29 -12.16 25.30 -14.16
N GLY A 30 -12.22 26.59 -14.52
CA GLY A 30 -12.61 27.04 -15.85
C GLY A 30 -14.06 26.73 -16.21
N LYS A 31 -14.91 26.41 -15.21
CA LYS A 31 -16.28 25.92 -15.40
C LYS A 31 -16.38 24.62 -16.21
N ILE A 32 -15.37 23.76 -16.08
CA ILE A 32 -15.31 22.46 -16.74
C ILE A 32 -15.59 21.37 -15.69
N PRO A 33 -16.68 20.57 -15.82
CA PRO A 33 -17.07 19.56 -14.82
C PRO A 33 -15.96 18.56 -14.47
N VAL A 34 -15.25 18.03 -15.47
CA VAL A 34 -14.16 17.06 -15.23
C VAL A 34 -12.99 17.68 -14.47
N VAL A 35 -12.64 18.93 -14.78
CA VAL A 35 -11.58 19.65 -14.07
C VAL A 35 -12.01 19.96 -12.64
N PHE A 36 -13.28 20.35 -12.44
CA PHE A 36 -13.83 20.59 -11.11
C PHE A 36 -13.84 19.34 -10.25
N ALA A 37 -14.39 18.22 -10.74
CA ALA A 37 -14.45 16.97 -9.99
C ALA A 37 -13.04 16.49 -9.62
N ARG A 38 -12.09 16.52 -10.57
CA ARG A 38 -10.69 16.18 -10.31
C ARG A 38 -10.06 17.06 -9.24
N ASN A 39 -10.18 18.38 -9.38
CA ASN A 39 -9.61 19.32 -8.41
C ASN A 39 -10.26 19.18 -7.02
N ALA A 40 -11.56 18.89 -6.98
CA ALA A 40 -12.30 18.67 -5.74
C ALA A 40 -11.83 17.41 -5.01
N ILE A 41 -11.67 16.30 -5.74
CA ILE A 41 -11.16 15.04 -5.22
C ILE A 41 -9.71 15.20 -4.76
N GLN A 42 -8.86 15.83 -5.57
CA GLN A 42 -7.48 16.11 -5.18
C GLN A 42 -7.43 16.95 -3.89
N ALA A 43 -8.22 18.01 -3.79
CA ALA A 43 -8.28 18.82 -2.58
C ALA A 43 -8.80 18.04 -1.36
N MET A 44 -9.67 17.02 -1.54
CA MET A 44 -10.08 16.12 -0.46
C MET A 44 -8.95 15.18 -0.04
N ILE A 45 -8.21 14.63 -1.02
CA ILE A 45 -7.03 13.78 -0.79
C ILE A 45 -5.97 14.60 -0.05
N ASP A 46 -5.61 15.78 -0.55
CA ASP A 46 -4.59 16.65 0.05
C ASP A 46 -4.95 17.06 1.49
N ARG A 47 -6.23 17.36 1.76
CA ARG A 47 -6.70 17.64 3.13
C ARG A 47 -6.61 16.44 4.06
N THR A 48 -6.67 15.22 3.51
CA THR A 48 -6.65 13.98 4.30
C THR A 48 -5.23 13.47 4.48
N ALA A 49 -4.44 13.42 3.41
CA ALA A 49 -3.09 12.89 3.34
C ALA A 49 -2.02 13.89 3.77
N GLY A 50 -2.24 15.18 3.53
CA GLY A 50 -1.26 16.24 3.82
C GLY A 50 0.11 15.92 3.23
N GLU A 51 1.15 16.15 4.02
CA GLU A 51 2.54 15.92 3.62
C GLU A 51 2.98 14.44 3.73
N ALA A 52 2.15 13.55 4.32
CA ALA A 52 2.55 12.19 4.64
C ALA A 52 2.88 11.33 3.39
N PHE A 53 2.36 11.70 2.23
CA PHE A 53 2.53 10.99 0.95
C PHE A 53 3.68 11.48 0.09
N LYS A 54 4.29 12.64 0.39
CA LYS A 54 5.25 13.27 -0.54
C LYS A 54 6.46 12.38 -0.85
N ASP A 55 6.94 11.63 0.14
CA ASP A 55 8.22 10.92 0.02
C ASP A 55 8.12 9.39 0.10
N ASN A 56 6.92 8.81 0.27
CA ASN A 56 6.77 7.37 0.54
C ASN A 56 5.77 6.65 -0.37
N LEU A 57 4.55 7.18 -0.52
CA LEU A 57 3.43 6.50 -1.17
C LEU A 57 2.64 7.55 -1.96
N GLN A 58 2.56 7.40 -3.28
CA GLN A 58 1.81 8.33 -4.13
C GLN A 58 0.69 7.61 -4.86
N TYR A 59 -0.53 8.09 -4.65
CA TYR A 59 -1.72 7.58 -5.31
C TYR A 59 -2.38 8.66 -6.14
N VAL A 60 -2.87 8.27 -7.31
CA VAL A 60 -3.73 9.09 -8.15
C VAL A 60 -5.15 8.55 -8.05
N CYS A 61 -6.13 9.44 -7.84
CA CYS A 61 -7.54 9.06 -7.86
C CYS A 61 -8.21 9.52 -9.16
N VAL A 62 -8.82 8.57 -9.87
CA VAL A 62 -9.59 8.80 -11.08
C VAL A 62 -11.05 8.46 -10.83
N VAL A 63 -11.95 9.32 -11.30
CA VAL A 63 -13.38 9.03 -11.33
C VAL A 63 -13.84 8.91 -12.78
N SER A 64 -14.52 7.82 -13.09
CA SER A 64 -14.94 7.45 -14.45
C SER A 64 -16.32 6.82 -14.45
N ASP A 65 -16.97 6.76 -15.61
CA ASP A 65 -18.19 5.96 -15.86
C ASP A 65 -17.89 4.71 -16.71
N THR A 66 -16.62 4.44 -17.00
CA THR A 66 -16.11 3.22 -17.65
C THR A 66 -14.91 2.66 -16.90
N LEU A 67 -14.66 1.36 -17.06
CA LEU A 67 -13.44 0.68 -16.59
C LEU A 67 -12.32 0.70 -17.65
N GLY A 68 -11.09 0.48 -17.20
CA GLY A 68 -9.90 0.34 -18.04
C GLY A 68 -9.22 1.66 -18.41
N SER A 69 -7.93 1.56 -18.76
CA SER A 69 -7.15 2.68 -19.31
C SER A 69 -6.66 2.34 -20.72
N GLY A 70 -6.88 3.23 -21.71
CA GLY A 70 -6.34 3.04 -23.07
C GLY A 70 -7.14 2.14 -24.03
N TYR A 71 -6.43 1.34 -24.84
CA TYR A 71 -6.91 0.66 -26.07
C TYR A 71 -7.99 -0.40 -25.84
N PHE A 72 -8.11 -0.93 -24.61
CA PHE A 72 -9.14 -1.88 -24.22
C PHE A 72 -10.20 -1.17 -23.35
N GLN A 73 -11.13 -0.48 -24.00
CA GLN A 73 -12.39 -0.09 -23.35
C GLN A 73 -13.25 -1.35 -23.20
N GLY A 74 -13.09 -2.06 -22.09
CA GLY A 74 -13.63 -3.42 -21.95
C GLY A 74 -15.05 -3.50 -21.42
N ALA A 75 -15.35 -2.83 -20.30
CA ALA A 75 -16.59 -3.08 -19.57
C ALA A 75 -17.37 -1.80 -19.24
N SER A 76 -18.66 -1.85 -19.60
CA SER A 76 -19.63 -0.85 -19.18
C SER A 76 -19.96 -1.05 -17.71
N ILE A 77 -19.81 0.01 -16.92
CA ILE A 77 -20.33 0.06 -15.56
C ILE A 77 -21.86 0.13 -15.64
N GLU A 78 -22.54 -0.39 -14.62
CA GLU A 78 -24.00 -0.28 -14.49
C GLU A 78 -24.48 1.16 -14.72
N ALA A 79 -25.52 1.32 -15.55
CA ALA A 79 -26.02 2.64 -15.94
C ALA A 79 -26.32 3.53 -14.72
N GLY A 80 -25.81 4.75 -14.77
CA GLY A 80 -25.98 5.77 -13.74
C GLY A 80 -24.95 5.74 -12.62
N LYS A 81 -24.00 4.79 -12.62
CA LYS A 81 -22.90 4.74 -11.66
C LYS A 81 -21.63 5.37 -12.20
N LEU A 82 -20.81 5.84 -11.27
CA LEU A 82 -19.41 6.15 -11.47
C LEU A 82 -18.57 5.12 -10.69
N VAL A 83 -17.31 4.97 -11.08
CA VAL A 83 -16.27 4.31 -10.29
C VAL A 83 -15.26 5.37 -9.84
N ALA A 84 -14.86 5.32 -8.58
CA ALA A 84 -13.64 5.97 -8.11
C ALA A 84 -12.55 4.91 -7.97
N MET A 85 -11.39 5.15 -8.57
CA MET A 85 -10.25 4.23 -8.64
C MET A 85 -9.02 4.93 -8.09
N PHE A 86 -8.24 4.23 -7.28
CA PHE A 86 -6.92 4.65 -6.81
C PHE A 86 -5.85 3.81 -7.50
N ASP A 87 -5.05 4.48 -8.32
CA ASP A 87 -3.88 3.91 -8.97
C ASP A 87 -2.62 4.34 -8.21
N LEU A 88 -1.65 3.45 -8.17
CA LEU A 88 -0.37 3.68 -7.52
C LEU A 88 0.59 4.29 -8.54
N ASP A 89 1.14 5.46 -8.21
CA ASP A 89 2.18 6.11 -9.03
C ASP A 89 3.58 5.65 -8.60
N THR A 90 3.78 5.45 -7.29
CA THR A 90 5.05 4.96 -6.75
C THR A 90 4.79 4.05 -5.57
N ALA A 91 5.30 2.81 -5.64
CA ALA A 91 5.26 1.85 -4.54
C ALA A 91 6.16 2.31 -3.38
N GLY A 92 5.66 2.12 -2.16
CA GLY A 92 6.45 2.37 -0.97
C GLY A 92 7.53 1.31 -0.80
N TYR A 93 8.59 1.68 -0.08
CA TYR A 93 9.70 0.78 0.22
C TYR A 93 9.95 0.76 1.73
N LEU A 94 9.99 -0.44 2.31
CA LEU A 94 10.23 -0.65 3.73
C LEU A 94 11.29 -1.72 3.95
N ILE A 95 12.43 -1.31 4.52
CA ILE A 95 13.41 -2.24 5.10
C ILE A 95 13.03 -2.45 6.56
N ILE A 96 12.68 -3.68 6.95
CA ILE A 96 12.14 -3.96 8.28
C ILE A 96 13.12 -4.69 9.22
N GLY A 97 14.25 -5.17 8.72
CA GLY A 97 15.14 -6.06 9.48
C GLY A 97 15.69 -5.48 10.77
N GLU A 98 16.20 -4.24 10.76
CA GLU A 98 16.74 -3.61 11.97
C GLU A 98 15.64 -3.31 12.99
N ALA A 99 14.45 -2.89 12.53
CA ALA A 99 13.29 -2.72 13.39
C ALA A 99 12.85 -4.06 14.03
N MET A 100 12.88 -5.16 13.27
CA MET A 100 12.58 -6.49 13.80
C MET A 100 13.60 -6.90 14.87
N LYS A 101 14.90 -6.71 14.63
CA LYS A 101 15.95 -7.01 15.61
C LYS A 101 15.76 -6.21 16.90
N ALA A 102 15.47 -4.91 16.79
CA ALA A 102 15.25 -4.05 17.95
C ALA A 102 14.02 -4.45 18.78
N LEU A 103 12.98 -4.97 18.13
CA LEU A 103 11.83 -5.56 18.82
C LEU A 103 12.19 -6.89 19.47
N ASP A 104 12.95 -7.75 18.79
CA ASP A 104 13.39 -9.05 19.32
C ASP A 104 14.36 -8.90 20.51
N GLU A 105 15.09 -7.78 20.62
CA GLU A 105 15.85 -7.42 21.83
C GLU A 105 14.96 -7.17 23.05
N GLU A 106 13.71 -6.74 22.85
CA GLU A 106 12.74 -6.55 23.93
C GLU A 106 12.12 -7.89 24.38
N GLU A 107 11.67 -8.71 23.43
CA GLU A 107 11.22 -10.09 23.69
C GLU A 107 11.35 -10.93 22.41
N GLU A 108 11.85 -12.17 22.54
CA GLU A 108 12.01 -13.10 21.42
C GLU A 108 10.69 -13.22 20.63
N PHE A 109 10.78 -13.14 19.30
CA PHE A 109 9.67 -13.17 18.33
C PHE A 109 8.83 -11.89 18.25
N LEU A 110 9.11 -10.82 18.99
CA LEU A 110 8.37 -9.57 18.89
C LEU A 110 8.51 -8.91 17.51
N GLY A 111 9.70 -8.94 16.92
CA GLY A 111 9.94 -8.44 15.57
C GLY A 111 9.15 -9.23 14.52
N ALA A 112 9.23 -10.56 14.57
CA ALA A 112 8.45 -11.42 13.68
C ALA A 112 6.93 -11.27 13.87
N GLY A 113 6.47 -11.13 15.12
CA GLY A 113 5.08 -10.83 15.45
C GLY A 113 4.59 -9.51 14.88
N PHE A 114 5.44 -8.49 14.94
CA PHE A 114 5.15 -7.18 14.35
C PHE A 114 5.03 -7.27 12.82
N TYR A 115 6.02 -7.89 12.17
CA TYR A 115 6.06 -8.06 10.72
C TYR A 115 4.83 -8.81 10.18
N ILE A 116 4.54 -10.00 10.70
CA ILE A 116 3.39 -10.81 10.27
C ILE A 116 2.07 -10.08 10.53
N ALA A 117 1.96 -9.37 11.66
CA ALA A 117 0.77 -8.58 11.97
C ALA A 117 0.56 -7.41 11.00
N LEU A 118 1.64 -6.79 10.53
CA LEU A 118 1.62 -5.70 9.55
C LEU A 118 1.21 -6.21 8.17
N THR A 119 1.91 -7.21 7.65
CA THR A 119 1.65 -7.75 6.29
C THR A 119 0.23 -8.28 6.16
N ARG A 120 -0.27 -9.01 7.17
CA ARG A 120 -1.68 -9.47 7.22
C ARG A 120 -2.70 -8.35 7.32
N ALA A 121 -2.35 -7.23 7.95
CA ALA A 121 -3.26 -6.08 8.02
C ALA A 121 -3.35 -5.39 6.65
N LEU A 122 -2.20 -5.15 6.02
CA LEU A 122 -2.13 -4.49 4.71
C LEU A 122 -2.80 -5.32 3.62
N ARG A 123 -2.54 -6.63 3.56
CA ARG A 123 -3.15 -7.57 2.59
C ARG A 123 -4.68 -7.61 2.60
N ARG A 124 -5.33 -7.14 3.67
CA ARG A 124 -6.80 -7.02 3.69
C ARG A 124 -7.33 -5.90 2.79
N GLN A 125 -6.48 -4.95 2.39
CA GLN A 125 -6.89 -3.72 1.73
C GLN A 125 -6.06 -3.37 0.49
N MET A 126 -4.88 -3.95 0.32
CA MET A 126 -3.96 -3.68 -0.79
C MET A 126 -3.06 -4.89 -1.08
N LEU A 127 -2.49 -4.94 -2.28
CA LEU A 127 -1.42 -5.89 -2.58
C LEU A 127 -0.10 -5.42 -1.93
N VAL A 128 0.64 -6.36 -1.36
CA VAL A 128 1.94 -6.13 -0.69
C VAL A 128 2.96 -7.08 -1.30
N TYR A 129 4.13 -6.55 -1.65
CA TYR A 129 5.26 -7.36 -2.08
C TYR A 129 6.15 -7.67 -0.88
N ASP A 130 6.09 -8.89 -0.37
CA ASP A 130 6.89 -9.35 0.76
C ASP A 130 7.44 -10.76 0.50
N HIS A 131 8.01 -11.41 1.52
CA HIS A 131 8.56 -12.77 1.40
C HIS A 131 7.59 -13.80 0.81
N VAL A 132 6.29 -13.75 1.10
CA VAL A 132 5.31 -14.70 0.57
C VAL A 132 5.09 -14.46 -0.92
N THR A 133 4.98 -13.18 -1.32
CA THR A 133 4.78 -12.80 -2.73
C THR A 133 6.01 -13.18 -3.56
N ALA A 134 7.21 -12.90 -3.05
CA ALA A 134 8.47 -13.27 -3.71
C ALA A 134 8.68 -14.80 -3.78
N THR A 135 8.31 -15.55 -2.74
CA THR A 135 8.31 -17.02 -2.80
C THR A 135 7.37 -17.53 -3.88
N TRP A 136 6.16 -16.97 -3.97
CA TRP A 136 5.20 -17.36 -5.01
C TRP A 136 5.71 -17.03 -6.42
N TYR A 137 6.32 -15.86 -6.62
CA TYR A 137 6.95 -15.50 -7.90
C TYR A 137 8.03 -16.53 -8.31
N ASN A 138 8.88 -16.96 -7.38
CA ASN A 138 9.89 -17.98 -7.66
C ASN A 138 9.29 -19.34 -8.01
N GLU A 139 8.20 -19.75 -7.35
CA GLU A 139 7.47 -20.97 -7.71
C GLU A 139 6.97 -20.88 -9.16
N GLN A 140 6.40 -19.74 -9.56
CA GLN A 140 5.96 -19.49 -10.93
C GLN A 140 7.13 -19.47 -11.94
N LEU A 141 8.27 -18.86 -11.59
CA LEU A 141 9.48 -18.91 -12.43
C LEU A 141 9.96 -20.35 -12.66
N HIS A 142 9.90 -21.20 -11.62
CA HIS A 142 10.28 -22.60 -11.76
C HIS A 142 9.34 -23.34 -12.72
N GLU A 143 8.04 -23.10 -12.64
CA GLU A 143 7.06 -23.65 -13.59
C GLU A 143 7.34 -23.17 -15.02
N MET A 144 7.61 -21.87 -15.21
CA MET A 144 7.98 -21.31 -16.52
C MET A 144 9.25 -21.96 -17.10
N MET A 145 10.31 -22.12 -16.30
CA MET A 145 11.55 -22.76 -16.73
C MET A 145 11.34 -24.22 -17.15
N ILE A 146 10.45 -24.95 -16.47
CA ILE A 146 10.14 -26.35 -16.82
C ILE A 146 9.49 -26.45 -18.21
N ASP A 147 8.61 -25.50 -18.52
CA ASP A 147 7.84 -25.47 -19.77
C ASP A 147 8.60 -24.79 -20.93
N ASP A 148 9.70 -24.10 -20.66
CA ASP A 148 10.53 -23.42 -21.67
C ASP A 148 11.44 -24.39 -22.45
N ASP A 149 11.92 -23.91 -23.60
CA ASP A 149 12.92 -24.58 -24.42
C ASP A 149 14.16 -24.90 -23.57
N PRO A 150 14.67 -26.15 -23.60
CA PRO A 150 15.90 -26.51 -22.90
C PRO A 150 17.08 -25.55 -23.10
N GLU A 151 17.20 -24.90 -24.25
CA GLU A 151 18.26 -23.93 -24.53
C GLU A 151 18.14 -22.63 -23.72
N ASN A 152 16.94 -22.29 -23.23
CA ASN A 152 16.67 -21.06 -22.47
C ASN A 152 16.78 -21.25 -20.95
N ARG A 153 16.80 -22.50 -20.46
CA ARG A 153 16.70 -22.81 -19.02
C ARG A 153 17.87 -22.28 -18.20
N ASP A 154 19.06 -22.22 -18.78
CA ASP A 154 20.26 -21.71 -18.10
C ASP A 154 20.21 -20.18 -17.87
N GLY A 155 19.24 -19.47 -18.47
CA GLY A 155 19.03 -18.03 -18.30
C GLY A 155 18.14 -17.64 -17.13
N TYR A 156 17.52 -18.60 -16.42
CA TYR A 156 16.66 -18.31 -15.27
C TYR A 156 17.50 -18.12 -14.00
N GLU A 157 17.27 -17.02 -13.30
CA GLU A 157 17.82 -16.77 -11.97
C GLU A 157 16.73 -17.02 -10.91
N PHE A 158 17.10 -17.71 -9.83
CA PHE A 158 16.17 -18.06 -8.73
C PHE A 158 16.66 -17.47 -7.42
N PRO A 159 16.19 -16.28 -7.03
CA PRO A 159 16.53 -15.70 -5.73
C PRO A 159 16.15 -16.63 -4.57
N THR A 160 17.04 -16.89 -3.62
CA THR A 160 16.80 -17.83 -2.50
C THR A 160 15.96 -17.21 -1.37
N VAL A 161 14.73 -16.80 -1.65
CA VAL A 161 13.83 -16.10 -0.71
C VAL A 161 13.55 -16.90 0.56
N GLU A 162 13.26 -18.18 0.41
CA GLU A 162 12.91 -19.03 1.56
C GLU A 162 14.09 -19.20 2.53
N GLU A 163 15.32 -19.33 2.02
CA GLU A 163 16.52 -19.47 2.85
C GLU A 163 16.87 -18.18 3.59
N HIS A 164 16.53 -17.03 3.01
CA HIS A 164 16.82 -15.71 3.58
C HIS A 164 15.71 -15.16 4.47
N THR A 165 14.54 -15.81 4.48
CA THR A 165 13.46 -15.46 5.41
C THR A 165 13.84 -15.86 6.84
N PRO A 166 13.83 -14.93 7.82
CA PRO A 166 14.24 -15.23 9.19
C PRO A 166 13.45 -16.40 9.79
N PRO A 167 14.09 -17.35 10.49
CA PRO A 167 13.39 -18.50 11.08
C PRO A 167 12.24 -18.11 12.03
N SER A 168 12.39 -16.98 12.74
CA SER A 168 11.35 -16.42 13.60
C SER A 168 10.07 -16.07 12.85
N VAL A 169 10.18 -15.57 11.61
CA VAL A 169 9.04 -15.27 10.73
C VAL A 169 8.28 -16.54 10.39
N LYS A 170 8.98 -17.60 9.95
CA LYS A 170 8.36 -18.90 9.63
C LYS A 170 7.61 -19.51 10.82
N ILE A 171 8.16 -19.37 12.02
CA ILE A 171 7.52 -19.85 13.27
C ILE A 171 6.27 -19.03 13.60
N VAL A 172 6.36 -17.71 13.55
CA VAL A 172 5.25 -16.81 13.93
C VAL A 172 4.15 -16.77 12.89
N GLU A 173 4.46 -17.01 11.61
CA GLU A 173 3.46 -17.13 10.55
C GLU A 173 2.45 -18.25 10.85
N GLN A 174 2.87 -19.32 11.53
CA GLN A 174 1.96 -20.39 11.95
C GLN A 174 1.04 -19.98 13.12
N TRP A 175 1.21 -18.79 13.70
CA TRP A 175 0.39 -18.33 14.81
C TRP A 175 -0.92 -17.70 14.33
N GLU A 176 -1.98 -17.93 15.11
CA GLU A 176 -3.26 -17.25 14.92
C GLU A 176 -3.14 -15.72 15.14
N ASP A 177 -3.89 -14.94 14.36
CA ASP A 177 -3.97 -13.47 14.51
C ASP A 177 -4.27 -13.04 15.95
N ARG A 178 -5.15 -13.78 16.65
CA ARG A 178 -5.50 -13.48 18.04
C ARG A 178 -4.30 -13.68 18.97
N LYS A 179 -3.44 -14.67 18.72
CA LYS A 179 -2.23 -14.93 19.51
C LYS A 179 -1.23 -13.80 19.30
N ILE A 180 -0.92 -13.47 18.04
CA ILE A 180 0.00 -12.38 17.68
C ILE A 180 -0.48 -11.04 18.27
N ARG A 181 -1.76 -10.71 18.13
CA ARG A 181 -2.34 -9.48 18.68
C ARG A 181 -2.19 -9.40 20.20
N ARG A 182 -2.40 -10.51 20.92
CA ARG A 182 -2.30 -10.56 22.38
C ARG A 182 -0.85 -10.44 22.83
N PHE A 183 0.05 -11.05 22.07
CA PHE A 183 1.49 -10.97 22.26
C PHE A 183 1.99 -9.53 22.15
N LEU A 184 1.75 -8.87 21.01
CA LEU A 184 2.10 -7.45 20.77
C LEU A 184 1.50 -6.49 21.81
N ARG A 185 0.29 -6.76 22.30
CA ARG A 185 -0.38 -5.90 23.29
C ARG A 185 0.38 -5.77 24.61
N ARG A 186 1.17 -6.77 25.00
CA ARG A 186 1.95 -6.73 26.25
C ARG A 186 3.06 -5.66 26.21
N HIS A 187 3.50 -5.29 25.00
CA HIS A 187 4.59 -4.35 24.75
C HIS A 187 4.11 -2.94 24.43
N ARG A 188 2.81 -2.64 24.62
CA ARG A 188 2.25 -1.30 24.39
C ARG A 188 2.85 -0.19 25.26
N ASN A 189 3.52 -0.54 26.35
CA ASN A 189 4.20 0.40 27.23
C ASN A 189 5.73 0.28 27.16
N GLY A 190 6.24 -0.50 26.20
CA GLY A 190 7.67 -0.76 26.01
C GLY A 190 8.40 0.37 25.27
N PRO A 191 9.72 0.20 25.01
CA PRO A 191 10.55 1.15 24.27
C PRO A 191 9.99 1.45 22.87
N HIS A 192 9.43 0.45 22.19
CA HIS A 192 8.93 0.55 20.83
C HIS A 192 7.41 0.77 20.75
N LYS A 193 6.80 1.29 21.82
CA LYS A 193 5.35 1.49 21.91
C LYS A 193 4.74 2.23 20.72
N ALA A 194 5.45 3.22 20.18
CA ALA A 194 4.94 4.06 19.10
C ALA A 194 4.75 3.26 17.80
N TRP A 195 5.66 2.33 17.50
CA TRP A 195 5.53 1.42 16.35
C TRP A 195 4.34 0.48 16.54
N ILE A 196 4.22 -0.10 17.74
CA ILE A 196 3.13 -1.02 18.09
C ILE A 196 1.76 -0.31 18.03
N GLU A 197 1.67 0.93 18.49
CA GLU A 197 0.46 1.75 18.42
C GLU A 197 0.08 2.07 16.96
N LYS A 198 1.06 2.40 16.12
CA LYS A 198 0.87 2.59 14.68
C LYS A 198 0.36 1.32 14.01
N LEU A 199 0.99 0.18 14.26
CA LEU A 199 0.53 -1.12 13.78
C LEU A 199 -0.91 -1.42 14.22
N PHE A 200 -1.28 -1.14 15.47
CA PHE A 200 -2.66 -1.34 15.92
C PHE A 200 -3.66 -0.40 15.23
N THR A 201 -3.24 0.80 14.87
CA THR A 201 -4.06 1.74 14.11
C THR A 201 -4.28 1.23 12.68
N ILE A 202 -3.21 0.77 12.01
CA ILE A 202 -3.28 0.11 10.69
C ILE A 202 -4.21 -1.10 10.75
N GLN A 203 -4.04 -1.98 11.74
CA GLN A 203 -4.92 -3.14 11.93
C GLN A 203 -6.38 -2.74 12.12
N GLN A 204 -6.65 -1.69 12.90
CA GLN A 204 -8.02 -1.24 13.12
C GLN A 204 -8.66 -0.73 11.82
N LEU A 205 -7.93 0.07 11.04
CA LEU A 205 -8.37 0.58 9.74
C LEU A 205 -8.61 -0.56 8.74
N ALA A 206 -7.70 -1.52 8.67
CA ALA A 206 -7.80 -2.68 7.78
C ALA A 206 -8.99 -3.61 8.06
N HIS A 207 -9.60 -3.53 9.25
CA HIS A 207 -10.80 -4.29 9.60
C HIS A 207 -12.10 -3.51 9.42
N LEU A 208 -12.02 -2.22 9.07
CA LEU A 208 -13.23 -1.45 8.79
C LEU A 208 -13.84 -1.95 7.48
N ARG A 209 -15.16 -2.13 7.50
CA ARG A 209 -15.89 -2.53 6.30
C ARG A 209 -15.80 -1.44 5.23
N THR A 210 -15.41 -1.84 4.04
CA THR A 210 -15.41 -1.04 2.82
C THR A 210 -16.47 -1.56 1.85
N THR A 211 -16.81 -0.74 0.87
CA THR A 211 -17.59 -1.13 -0.32
C THR A 211 -16.67 -1.22 -1.53
N ALA A 212 -15.37 -1.49 -1.29
CA ALA A 212 -14.41 -1.67 -2.36
C ALA A 212 -14.82 -2.88 -3.21
N VAL A 213 -14.59 -2.78 -4.51
CA VAL A 213 -14.92 -3.82 -5.47
C VAL A 213 -13.64 -4.43 -6.02
N ASP A 214 -13.72 -5.74 -6.26
CA ASP A 214 -12.70 -6.52 -6.96
C ASP A 214 -13.03 -6.44 -8.47
N LEU A 215 -12.08 -5.95 -9.24
CA LEU A 215 -12.15 -5.77 -10.68
C LEU A 215 -11.19 -6.70 -11.42
N GLY A 216 -10.64 -7.74 -10.78
CA GLY A 216 -9.58 -8.59 -11.37
C GLY A 216 -9.98 -9.36 -12.64
N GLN A 217 -11.25 -9.35 -13.04
CA GLN A 217 -11.72 -9.91 -14.33
C GLN A 217 -11.71 -8.88 -15.47
N GLU A 218 -11.50 -7.61 -15.16
CA GLU A 218 -11.62 -6.47 -16.08
C GLU A 218 -10.24 -5.92 -16.49
N TYR A 219 -9.16 -6.49 -15.96
CA TYR A 219 -7.77 -6.07 -16.14
C TYR A 219 -6.88 -7.29 -16.45
N ASP A 220 -5.75 -7.04 -17.11
CA ASP A 220 -4.80 -8.09 -17.52
C ASP A 220 -3.92 -8.55 -16.35
N GLY A 221 -3.74 -7.69 -15.35
CA GLY A 221 -2.86 -7.93 -14.20
C GLY A 221 -3.48 -7.51 -12.86
N PRO A 222 -2.97 -8.07 -11.75
CA PRO A 222 -3.37 -7.66 -10.41
C PRO A 222 -2.93 -6.22 -10.14
N PRO A 223 -3.43 -5.58 -9.07
CA PRO A 223 -2.97 -4.24 -8.72
C PRO A 223 -1.48 -4.18 -8.46
N VAL A 224 -0.84 -3.07 -8.83
CA VAL A 224 0.57 -2.85 -8.48
C VAL A 224 0.72 -2.90 -6.95
N PRO A 225 1.66 -3.69 -6.41
CA PRO A 225 1.91 -3.75 -4.97
C PRO A 225 2.16 -2.37 -4.38
N SER A 226 1.38 -1.99 -3.39
CA SER A 226 1.46 -0.67 -2.76
C SER A 226 2.75 -0.45 -1.99
N VAL A 227 3.35 -1.52 -1.49
CA VAL A 227 4.59 -1.47 -0.71
C VAL A 227 5.41 -2.74 -0.92
N LEU A 228 6.70 -2.55 -1.14
CA LEU A 228 7.75 -3.56 -1.08
C LEU A 228 8.33 -3.60 0.34
N ILE A 229 8.25 -4.76 1.00
CA ILE A 229 8.79 -4.98 2.35
C ILE A 229 9.90 -6.02 2.28
N VAL A 230 11.12 -5.57 2.57
CA VAL A 230 12.35 -6.36 2.55
C VAL A 230 12.94 -6.49 3.95
N PHE A 231 13.70 -7.56 4.21
CA PHE A 231 14.40 -7.71 5.48
C PHE A 231 15.71 -6.90 5.52
N ARG A 232 16.35 -6.68 4.39
CA ARG A 232 17.55 -5.84 4.24
C ARG A 232 17.62 -5.29 2.83
N GLU A 233 18.43 -4.25 2.62
CA GLU A 233 18.76 -3.80 1.26
C GLU A 233 19.30 -4.96 0.41
N GLN A 234 18.83 -5.05 -0.84
CA GLN A 234 19.31 -6.03 -1.82
C GLN A 234 19.16 -7.49 -1.34
N ASP A 235 18.09 -7.79 -0.61
CA ASP A 235 17.77 -9.19 -0.29
C ASP A 235 17.10 -9.91 -1.47
N ALA A 236 16.83 -11.21 -1.27
CA ALA A 236 16.22 -12.04 -2.30
C ALA A 236 14.79 -11.58 -2.66
N ILE A 237 14.07 -10.89 -1.76
CA ILE A 237 12.74 -10.34 -2.05
C ILE A 237 12.89 -9.17 -3.03
N GLN A 238 13.87 -8.28 -2.79
CA GLN A 238 14.18 -7.20 -3.72
C GLN A 238 14.62 -7.71 -5.09
N ALA A 239 15.43 -8.78 -5.14
CA ALA A 239 15.84 -9.39 -6.41
C ALA A 239 14.63 -9.88 -7.23
N CYS A 240 13.66 -10.56 -6.60
CA CYS A 240 12.42 -10.94 -7.28
C CYS A 240 11.64 -9.71 -7.78
N TRP A 241 11.54 -8.65 -6.97
CA TRP A 241 10.86 -7.41 -7.36
C TRP A 241 11.54 -6.72 -8.55
N ASP A 242 12.87 -6.67 -8.59
CA ASP A 242 13.62 -6.01 -9.66
C ASP A 242 13.37 -6.71 -11.02
N GLU A 243 13.14 -8.02 -11.03
CA GLU A 243 12.77 -8.78 -12.22
C GLU A 243 11.28 -8.70 -12.57
N GLU A 244 10.38 -8.73 -11.57
CA GLU A 244 8.93 -8.79 -11.79
C GLU A 244 8.32 -7.41 -12.06
N SER A 245 8.82 -6.37 -11.38
CA SER A 245 8.21 -5.04 -11.40
C SER A 245 8.10 -4.36 -12.78
N PRO A 246 9.01 -4.59 -13.76
CA PRO A 246 8.83 -4.09 -15.12
C PRO A 246 7.49 -4.52 -15.74
N ARG A 247 7.00 -5.73 -15.42
CA ARG A 247 5.73 -6.26 -15.96
C ARG A 247 4.52 -5.41 -15.58
N TYR A 248 4.54 -4.77 -14.40
CA TYR A 248 3.48 -3.86 -13.99
C TYR A 248 3.42 -2.59 -14.87
N ASN A 249 4.48 -2.22 -15.58
CA ASN A 249 4.43 -1.11 -16.53
C ASN A 249 3.98 -1.54 -17.93
N GLU A 250 3.92 -2.85 -18.18
CA GLU A 250 3.61 -3.44 -19.49
C GLU A 250 2.16 -3.95 -19.58
N ALA A 251 1.45 -4.04 -18.45
CA ALA A 251 0.07 -4.52 -18.36
C ALA A 251 -0.91 -3.41 -17.94
N ASP A 252 -2.19 -3.55 -18.33
CA ASP A 252 -3.29 -2.78 -17.71
C ASP A 252 -3.64 -3.45 -16.38
N ASN A 253 -3.10 -2.92 -15.29
CA ASN A 253 -3.30 -3.46 -13.95
C ASN A 253 -4.57 -2.95 -13.32
N GLU A 254 -5.18 -3.79 -12.49
CA GLU A 254 -6.28 -3.38 -11.65
C GLU A 254 -5.91 -2.20 -10.71
N PRO A 255 -6.79 -1.22 -10.47
CA PRO A 255 -6.56 -0.21 -9.45
C PRO A 255 -6.41 -0.83 -8.06
N THR A 256 -5.55 -0.26 -7.20
CA THR A 256 -5.36 -0.74 -5.82
C THR A 256 -6.64 -0.70 -4.99
N CYS A 257 -7.50 0.29 -5.24
CA CYS A 257 -8.81 0.40 -4.61
C CYS A 257 -9.81 1.00 -5.58
N ALA A 258 -10.91 0.29 -5.84
CA ALA A 258 -12.02 0.79 -6.63
C ALA A 258 -13.33 0.75 -5.86
N VAL A 259 -14.23 1.71 -6.13
CA VAL A 259 -15.59 1.72 -5.57
C VAL A 259 -16.60 2.29 -6.56
N TYR A 260 -17.70 1.57 -6.76
CA TYR A 260 -18.85 2.05 -7.52
C TYR A 260 -19.81 2.86 -6.67
N PHE A 261 -20.39 3.92 -7.26
CA PHE A 261 -21.43 4.69 -6.60
C PHE A 261 -22.27 5.51 -7.60
N ARG A 262 -23.53 5.74 -7.24
CA ARG A 262 -24.38 6.76 -7.84
C ARG A 262 -24.18 8.11 -7.12
N PRO A 263 -23.89 9.21 -7.83
CA PRO A 263 -23.74 10.52 -7.22
C PRO A 263 -25.00 11.04 -6.49
N ASP A 264 -26.18 10.60 -6.94
CA ASP A 264 -27.48 11.03 -6.42
C ASP A 264 -28.09 10.07 -5.39
N ASP A 265 -27.54 8.86 -5.22
CA ASP A 265 -27.91 7.97 -4.12
C ASP A 265 -27.07 8.31 -2.88
N PRO A 266 -27.69 8.81 -1.79
CA PRO A 266 -26.93 9.21 -0.64
C PRO A 266 -26.12 8.09 0.03
N LYS A 267 -26.66 6.86 0.05
CA LYS A 267 -26.04 5.72 0.70
C LYS A 267 -24.84 5.22 -0.08
N GLU A 268 -24.97 5.12 -1.41
CA GLU A 268 -23.86 4.72 -2.27
C GLU A 268 -22.73 5.76 -2.22
N PHE A 269 -23.06 7.05 -2.31
CA PHE A 269 -22.09 8.13 -2.21
C PHE A 269 -21.35 8.14 -0.86
N ASP A 270 -22.07 8.01 0.26
CA ASP A 270 -21.46 7.94 1.59
C ASP A 270 -20.60 6.68 1.78
N GLY A 271 -21.01 5.56 1.19
CA GLY A 271 -20.25 4.31 1.17
C GLY A 271 -18.92 4.47 0.42
N ALA A 272 -18.95 5.09 -0.76
CA ALA A 272 -17.76 5.40 -1.54
C ALA A 272 -16.81 6.34 -0.79
N LEU A 273 -17.31 7.49 -0.31
CA LEU A 273 -16.48 8.45 0.42
C LEU A 273 -15.84 7.82 1.67
N ARG A 274 -16.59 7.00 2.42
CA ARG A 274 -16.06 6.26 3.56
C ARG A 274 -14.95 5.29 3.15
N THR A 275 -15.15 4.54 2.07
CA THR A 275 -14.16 3.58 1.56
C THR A 275 -12.87 4.28 1.16
N MET A 276 -12.97 5.36 0.38
CA MET A 276 -11.82 6.18 -0.02
C MET A 276 -11.08 6.74 1.21
N HIS A 277 -11.83 7.21 2.21
CA HIS A 277 -11.24 7.75 3.44
C HIS A 277 -10.50 6.69 4.28
N ILE A 278 -11.06 5.48 4.37
CA ILE A 278 -10.40 4.36 5.06
C ILE A 278 -9.10 4.00 4.34
N PHE A 279 -9.15 3.89 3.01
CA PHE A 279 -7.98 3.58 2.17
C PHE A 279 -6.87 4.61 2.35
N LEU A 280 -7.20 5.90 2.23
CA LEU A 280 -6.24 6.99 2.43
C LEU A 280 -5.65 6.98 3.84
N LYS A 281 -6.49 6.86 4.87
CA LYS A 281 -6.03 6.81 6.27
C LYS A 281 -5.10 5.65 6.55
N LEU A 282 -5.40 4.47 6.01
CA LEU A 282 -4.55 3.30 6.19
C LEU A 282 -3.16 3.57 5.60
N ASN A 283 -3.10 4.10 4.38
CA ASN A 283 -1.84 4.44 3.71
C ASN A 283 -1.08 5.56 4.41
N ILE A 284 -1.76 6.55 5.01
CA ILE A 284 -1.12 7.59 5.83
C ILE A 284 -0.44 6.99 7.06
N GLU A 285 -1.12 6.07 7.75
CA GLU A 285 -0.55 5.39 8.92
C GLU A 285 0.62 4.48 8.53
N LEU A 286 0.57 3.86 7.35
CA LEU A 286 1.68 3.09 6.79
C LEU A 286 2.88 3.98 6.46
N ALA A 287 2.69 5.08 5.72
CA ALA A 287 3.76 6.03 5.42
C ALA A 287 4.38 6.61 6.70
N GLY A 288 3.54 6.95 7.68
CA GLY A 288 4.00 7.39 9.00
C GLY A 288 4.83 6.34 9.72
N LEU A 289 4.44 5.06 9.64
CA LEU A 289 5.23 3.97 10.19
C LEU A 289 6.59 3.84 9.48
N ILE A 290 6.61 3.85 8.14
CA ILE A 290 7.86 3.78 7.34
C ILE A 290 8.82 4.89 7.77
N ASN A 291 8.35 6.14 7.82
CA ASN A 291 9.15 7.29 8.28
C ASN A 291 9.69 7.10 9.70
N MET A 292 8.88 6.58 10.63
CA MET A 292 9.31 6.35 12.00
C MET A 292 10.40 5.28 12.10
N LEU A 293 10.33 4.24 11.28
CA LEU A 293 11.35 3.19 11.26
C LEU A 293 12.66 3.71 10.64
N ASN A 294 12.57 4.38 9.49
CA ASN A 294 13.74 4.95 8.81
C ASN A 294 14.47 5.98 9.70
N THR A 295 13.73 6.91 10.31
CA THR A 295 14.31 7.92 11.21
C THR A 295 15.02 7.28 12.39
N TRP A 296 14.43 6.23 12.97
CA TRP A 296 15.05 5.53 14.09
C TRP A 296 16.35 4.83 13.68
N GLU A 297 16.37 4.18 12.52
CA GLU A 297 17.55 3.49 12.00
C GLU A 297 18.71 4.47 11.71
N GLU A 298 18.40 5.60 11.07
CA GLU A 298 19.35 6.70 10.86
C GLU A 298 19.96 7.21 12.18
N GLU A 299 19.12 7.41 13.20
CA GLU A 299 19.56 7.82 14.53
C GLU A 299 20.47 6.77 15.19
N GLN A 300 20.15 5.47 15.08
CA GLN A 300 21.01 4.42 15.63
C GLN A 300 22.37 4.39 14.94
N HIS A 301 22.41 4.48 13.61
CA HIS A 301 23.66 4.53 12.87
C HIS A 301 24.49 5.78 13.21
N ALA A 302 23.85 6.93 13.39
CA ALA A 302 24.52 8.15 13.83
C ALA A 302 25.16 7.98 15.22
N ARG A 303 24.44 7.38 16.19
CA ARG A 303 24.97 7.09 17.53
C ARG A 303 26.15 6.12 17.49
N GLN A 304 26.07 5.06 16.69
CA GLN A 304 27.17 4.10 16.52
C GLN A 304 28.42 4.75 15.89
N ARG A 305 28.25 5.69 14.94
CA ARG A 305 29.37 6.46 14.37
C ARG A 305 29.99 7.41 15.39
N GLN A 306 29.20 8.04 16.25
CA GLN A 306 29.68 8.91 17.35
C GLN A 306 30.47 8.11 18.39
N HIS A 307 29.98 6.95 18.83
CA HIS A 307 30.70 6.08 19.77
C HIS A 307 32.02 5.54 19.19
N ARG A 308 32.12 5.35 17.87
CA ARG A 308 33.38 4.99 17.20
C ARG A 308 34.38 6.15 17.08
N THR A 309 33.93 7.39 17.23
CA THR A 309 34.78 8.59 17.12
C THR A 309 35.22 9.18 18.45
N GLU A 310 34.73 8.69 19.59
CA GLU A 310 35.31 9.00 20.90
C GLU A 310 36.59 8.17 21.12
N PRO A 311 37.79 8.79 21.16
CA PRO A 311 39.00 8.07 21.51
C PRO A 311 38.91 7.68 22.98
N ALA A 312 39.27 6.44 23.30
CA ALA A 312 39.61 6.02 24.65
C ALA A 312 40.81 6.83 25.18
N LEU A 313 40.56 8.05 25.63
CA LEU A 313 41.50 8.91 26.33
C LEU A 313 41.09 8.97 27.80
N ARG A 314 41.65 8.04 28.59
CA ARG A 314 42.42 8.32 29.82
C ARG A 314 42.70 7.01 30.58
N ALA A 315 43.89 6.48 30.33
CA ALA A 315 44.68 5.82 31.37
C ALA A 315 46.12 6.33 31.22
N ALA A 316 46.47 7.32 32.05
CA ALA A 316 47.83 7.72 32.41
C ALA A 316 47.75 8.35 33.80
#